data_AF-A0A2H0AL57-F1
#
_entry.id   AF-A0A2H0AL57-F1
#
_cell.length_a   1.000
_cell.length_b   1.000
_cell.length_c   1.000
_cell.angle_alpha   90.00
_cell.angle_beta   90.00
_cell.angle_gamma   90.00
#
_symmetry.space_group_name_H-M   'P 1'
#
loop_
_entity.id
_entity.type
_entity.pdbx_description
1 polymer ?
#
loop_
_entity_poly.entity_id
_entity_poly.type
_entity_poly.pdbx_seq_one_letter_code
_entity_poly.pdbx_strand_id
1 'polypeptide(L)'
;WFLEKGDVVAKERFADGNERSFKAGGNETLKNIPMVILINGGSASASEILAGALKYNRGIKLIGEKSFGKGTVQELQELKDDSALKITVANWLLPDDSIIEKNGLTPDIEVKLTEEDINTDKDPQLDKAIEVLKQEMQV
;
A
#
# COMPACT_ATOMS: atom_id res chain seq x y z
N TRP A 1 -8.76 -12.22 0.84
CA TRP A 1 -9.33 -12.17 -0.51
C TRP A 1 -8.28 -12.38 -1.58
N PHE A 2 -7.25 -11.53 -1.61
CA PHE A 2 -6.30 -11.48 -2.72
C PHE A 2 -5.05 -12.35 -2.56
N LEU A 3 -4.70 -12.75 -1.34
CA LEU A 3 -3.46 -13.47 -1.02
C LEU A 3 -3.77 -14.86 -0.49
N GLU A 4 -2.79 -15.76 -0.56
CA GLU A 4 -2.88 -17.09 0.02
C GLU A 4 -2.85 -17.01 1.55
N LYS A 5 -3.52 -17.95 2.21
CA LYS A 5 -3.53 -18.00 3.65
C LYS A 5 -2.12 -18.26 4.17
N GLY A 6 -1.63 -17.35 5.01
CA GLY A 6 -0.28 -17.41 5.58
C GLY A 6 0.71 -16.43 4.97
N ASP A 7 0.41 -15.84 3.81
CA ASP A 7 1.23 -14.78 3.21
C ASP A 7 1.38 -13.61 4.19
N VAL A 8 2.61 -13.09 4.31
CA VAL A 8 2.84 -11.89 5.12
C VAL A 8 2.26 -10.69 4.38
N VAL A 9 1.44 -9.91 5.08
CA VAL A 9 0.85 -8.66 4.58
C VAL A 9 1.67 -7.47 5.04
N ALA A 10 2.04 -7.44 6.31
CA ALA A 10 2.82 -6.37 6.92
C ALA A 10 3.57 -6.89 8.13
N LYS A 11 4.59 -6.15 8.55
CA LYS A 11 5.22 -6.32 9.86
C LYS A 11 5.22 -4.99 10.60
N GLU A 12 5.07 -5.04 11.91
CA GLU A 12 5.38 -3.93 12.81
C GLU A 12 6.77 -4.18 13.38
N ARG A 13 7.64 -3.16 13.33
CA ARG A 13 8.92 -3.16 14.05
C ARG A 13 8.88 -2.09 15.15
N PHE A 14 9.02 -2.54 16.39
CA PHE A 14 9.04 -1.70 17.57
C PHE A 14 10.45 -1.14 17.83
N ALA A 15 10.55 -0.12 18.70
CA ALA A 15 11.81 0.54 19.00
C ALA A 15 12.86 -0.36 19.68
N ASP A 16 12.41 -1.43 20.35
CA ASP A 16 13.27 -2.45 20.97
C ASP A 16 13.76 -3.52 19.99
N GLY A 17 13.38 -3.41 18.71
CA GLY A 17 13.73 -4.35 17.65
C GLY A 17 12.80 -5.57 17.57
N ASN A 18 11.82 -5.70 18.47
CA ASN A 18 10.81 -6.75 18.34
C ASN A 18 9.96 -6.52 17.08
N GLU A 19 9.54 -7.63 16.47
CA GLU A 19 8.70 -7.60 15.28
C GLU A 19 7.43 -8.41 15.46
N ARG A 20 6.34 -7.88 14.90
CA ARG A 20 5.06 -8.59 14.80
C ARG A 20 4.66 -8.69 13.33
N SER A 21 4.49 -9.91 12.85
CA SER A 21 4.02 -10.16 11.48
C SER A 21 2.51 -10.34 11.43
N PHE A 22 1.88 -9.74 10.42
CA PHE A 22 0.46 -9.89 10.10
C PHE A 22 0.35 -10.73 8.83
N LYS A 23 -0.41 -11.83 8.92
CA LYS A 23 -0.56 -12.80 7.82
C LYS A 23 -1.98 -12.79 7.27
N ALA A 24 -2.11 -13.06 5.99
CA ALA A 24 -3.40 -13.21 5.34
C ALA A 24 -4.16 -14.42 5.94
N GLY A 25 -5.40 -14.18 6.38
CA GLY A 25 -6.29 -15.21 6.92
C GLY A 25 -7.59 -15.42 6.12
N GLY A 26 -7.70 -14.76 4.97
CA GLY A 26 -8.93 -14.77 4.16
C GLY A 26 -9.12 -16.04 3.31
N ASN A 27 -10.22 -16.08 2.57
CA ASN A 27 -10.66 -17.21 1.74
C ASN A 27 -10.08 -17.25 0.30
N GLU A 28 -9.09 -16.41 0.01
CA GLU A 28 -8.35 -16.44 -1.27
C GLU A 28 -9.18 -16.24 -2.56
N THR A 29 -10.46 -15.86 -2.48
CA THR A 29 -11.37 -15.86 -3.64
C THR A 29 -10.93 -14.98 -4.82
N LEU A 30 -10.12 -13.95 -4.58
CA LEU A 30 -9.66 -13.00 -5.60
C LEU A 30 -8.18 -13.21 -5.96
N LYS A 31 -7.52 -14.28 -5.47
CA LYS A 31 -6.07 -14.46 -5.62
C LYS A 31 -5.58 -14.66 -7.06
N ASN A 32 -6.46 -15.13 -7.95
CA ASN A 32 -6.15 -15.39 -9.35
C ASN A 32 -6.76 -14.36 -10.29
N ILE A 33 -7.44 -13.33 -9.78
CA ILE A 33 -8.03 -12.31 -10.64
C ILE A 33 -6.91 -11.34 -11.07
N PRO A 34 -6.70 -11.15 -12.39
CA PRO A 34 -5.76 -10.15 -12.90
C PRO A 34 -6.13 -8.76 -12.39
N MET A 35 -5.14 -8.00 -11.92
CA MET A 35 -5.38 -6.66 -11.40
C MET A 35 -4.12 -5.79 -11.48
N VAL A 36 -4.35 -4.48 -11.44
CA VAL A 36 -3.36 -3.42 -11.28
C VAL A 36 -3.84 -2.50 -10.16
N ILE A 37 -2.94 -1.69 -9.59
CA ILE A 37 -3.29 -0.77 -8.50
C ILE A 37 -2.88 0.65 -8.87
N LEU A 38 -3.82 1.58 -8.77
CA LEU A 38 -3.56 3.01 -8.91
C LEU A 38 -3.15 3.60 -7.56
N ILE A 39 -2.05 4.35 -7.53
CA ILE A 39 -1.56 5.08 -6.36
C ILE A 39 -1.20 6.52 -6.71
N ASN A 40 -1.23 7.40 -5.71
CA ASN A 40 -0.80 8.78 -5.82
C ASN A 40 -0.31 9.32 -4.47
N GLY A 41 0.11 10.59 -4.42
CA GLY A 41 0.58 11.25 -3.20
C GLY A 41 -0.43 11.32 -2.04
N GLY A 42 -1.73 11.10 -2.31
CA GLY A 42 -2.76 10.98 -1.27
C GLY A 42 -2.91 9.57 -0.69
N SER A 43 -2.29 8.56 -1.32
CA SER A 43 -2.30 7.18 -0.84
C SER A 43 -1.36 7.05 0.36
N ALA A 44 -1.91 6.72 1.54
CA ALA A 44 -1.16 6.71 2.79
C ALA A 44 -1.58 5.55 3.72
N SER A 45 -0.67 5.09 4.58
CA SER A 45 -0.94 4.13 5.67
C SER A 45 -1.51 2.80 5.16
N ALA A 46 -2.72 2.41 5.57
CA ALA A 46 -3.30 1.12 5.21
C ALA A 46 -3.36 0.87 3.68
N SER A 47 -3.55 1.92 2.88
CA SER A 47 -3.51 1.81 1.41
C SER A 47 -2.12 1.42 0.90
N GLU A 48 -1.06 1.94 1.51
CA GLU A 48 0.33 1.60 1.19
C GLU A 48 0.66 0.16 1.61
N ILE A 49 0.16 -0.27 2.77
CA ILE A 49 0.31 -1.66 3.22
C ILE A 49 -0.35 -2.61 2.23
N LEU A 50 -1.61 -2.35 1.84
CA LEU A 50 -2.33 -3.19 0.90
C LEU A 50 -1.62 -3.24 -0.46
N ALA A 51 -1.28 -2.08 -1.02
CA ALA A 51 -0.62 -1.99 -2.32
C ALA A 51 0.76 -2.67 -2.31
N GLY A 52 1.56 -2.45 -1.26
CA GLY A 52 2.88 -3.06 -1.11
C GLY A 52 2.81 -4.58 -0.89
N ALA A 53 1.86 -5.06 -0.10
CA ALA A 53 1.64 -6.50 0.10
C ALA A 53 1.24 -7.21 -1.19
N LEU A 54 0.36 -6.60 -1.99
CA LEU A 54 -0.08 -7.14 -3.27
C LEU A 54 1.02 -7.08 -4.33
N LYS A 55 1.78 -5.99 -4.37
CA LYS A 55 2.96 -5.86 -5.23
C LYS A 55 3.97 -6.96 -4.93
N TYR A 56 4.31 -7.17 -3.66
CA TYR A 56 5.33 -8.14 -3.28
C TYR A 56 4.87 -9.58 -3.50
N ASN A 57 3.72 -9.96 -2.93
CA ASN A 57 3.30 -11.36 -2.93
C ASN A 57 2.77 -11.83 -4.30
N ARG A 58 2.26 -10.91 -5.14
CA ARG A 58 1.64 -11.26 -6.43
C ARG A 58 2.25 -10.58 -7.65
N GLY A 59 3.27 -9.73 -7.47
CA GLY A 59 3.86 -8.97 -8.58
C GLY A 59 2.91 -7.93 -9.18
N ILE A 60 1.81 -7.57 -8.50
CA ILE A 60 0.81 -6.63 -9.02
C ILE A 60 1.45 -5.25 -9.24
N LYS A 61 1.31 -4.72 -10.45
CA LYS A 61 1.89 -3.44 -10.84
C LYS A 61 1.18 -2.27 -10.17
N LEU A 62 1.98 -1.36 -9.64
CA LEU A 62 1.54 -0.04 -9.16
C LEU A 62 1.69 0.98 -10.29
N ILE A 63 0.66 1.77 -10.54
CA ILE A 63 0.61 2.76 -11.61
C ILE A 63 0.18 4.11 -11.00
N GLY A 64 0.75 5.20 -11.49
CA GLY A 64 0.39 6.55 -11.06
C GLY A 64 1.59 7.29 -10.48
N GLU A 65 1.45 7.82 -9.28
CA GLU A 65 2.47 8.65 -8.64
C GLU A 65 2.90 8.08 -7.29
N LYS A 66 4.08 8.50 -6.82
CA LYS A 66 4.63 8.07 -5.53
C LYS A 66 3.64 8.33 -4.40
N SER A 67 3.48 7.34 -3.51
CA SER A 67 2.59 7.46 -2.35
C SER A 67 3.19 8.32 -1.23
N PHE A 68 2.37 8.63 -0.21
CA PHE A 68 2.73 9.60 0.83
C PHE A 68 3.92 9.18 1.70
N GLY A 69 4.01 7.89 2.08
CA GLY A 69 5.03 7.38 2.99
C GLY A 69 4.66 7.48 4.46
N LYS A 70 3.41 7.20 4.81
CA LYS A 70 2.97 7.15 6.22
C LYS A 70 3.10 5.72 6.73
N GLY A 71 4.27 5.41 7.28
CA GLY A 71 4.67 4.07 7.68
C GLY A 71 4.81 3.90 9.18
N THR A 72 4.09 4.68 9.99
CA THR A 72 4.16 4.60 11.46
C THR A 72 2.86 4.10 12.07
N VAL A 73 2.97 3.31 13.15
CA VAL A 73 1.87 2.92 14.04
C VAL A 73 1.77 3.95 15.15
N GLN A 74 0.57 4.49 15.37
CA GLN A 74 0.32 5.42 16.45
C GLN A 74 -0.73 4.86 17.41
N GLU A 75 -0.44 4.95 18.70
CA GLU A 75 -1.35 4.58 19.77
C GLU A 75 -1.76 5.81 20.58
N LEU A 76 -2.94 5.74 21.17
CA LEU A 76 -3.43 6.71 22.15
C LEU A 76 -3.17 6.17 23.55
N GLN A 77 -2.48 6.94 24.37
CA GLN A 77 -2.21 6.65 25.77
C GLN A 77 -3.01 7.62 26.62
N GLU A 78 -4.00 7.10 27.34
CA GLU A 78 -4.85 7.90 28.23
C GLU A 78 -4.07 8.28 29.50
N LEU A 79 -4.24 9.53 29.93
CA LEU A 79 -3.62 10.09 31.12
C LEU A 79 -4.65 10.20 32.26
N LYS A 80 -4.14 10.37 33.49
CA LYS A 80 -4.98 10.37 34.70
C LYS A 80 -5.98 11.54 34.78
N ASP A 81 -5.79 12.58 33.99
CA ASP A 81 -6.61 13.78 33.91
C ASP A 81 -7.57 13.76 32.71
N ASP A 82 -7.85 12.57 32.16
CA ASP A 82 -8.69 12.32 30.98
C ASP A 82 -8.15 12.91 29.67
N SER A 83 -6.91 13.43 29.66
CA SER A 83 -6.21 13.79 28.43
C SER A 83 -5.59 12.56 27.75
N ALA A 84 -5.16 12.70 26.50
CA ALA A 84 -4.54 11.60 25.75
C ALA A 84 -3.28 12.04 25.01
N LEU A 85 -2.26 11.18 25.04
CA LEU A 85 -1.06 11.32 24.23
C LEU A 85 -1.16 10.40 23.01
N LYS A 86 -1.03 10.97 21.80
CA LYS A 86 -0.87 10.19 20.58
C LYS A 86 0.60 10.01 20.28
N ILE A 87 1.11 8.79 20.39
CA ILE A 87 2.54 8.50 20.24
C ILE A 87 2.77 7.44 19.16
N THR A 88 3.86 7.61 18.41
CA THR A 88 4.34 6.60 17.48
C THR A 88 5.03 5.47 18.26
N VAL A 89 4.58 4.24 18.05
CA VAL A 89 5.08 3.06 18.79
C VAL A 89 5.87 2.07 17.91
N ALA A 90 5.65 2.09 16.60
CA ALA A 90 6.29 1.18 15.66
C ALA A 90 6.35 1.73 14.23
N ASN A 91 7.15 1.09 13.39
CA ASN A 91 7.13 1.28 11.94
C ASN A 91 6.46 0.10 11.24
N TRP A 92 5.72 0.39 10.17
CA TRP A 92 5.20 -0.56 9.21
C TRP A 92 6.28 -0.94 8.20
N LEU A 93 6.44 -2.24 8.02
CA LEU A 93 7.28 -2.85 7.01
C LEU A 93 6.43 -3.66 6.04
N LEU A 94 6.83 -3.63 4.77
CA LEU A 94 6.31 -4.53 3.75
C LEU A 94 6.87 -5.96 3.95
N PRO A 95 6.33 -6.96 3.23
CA PRO A 95 6.80 -8.34 3.39
C PRO A 95 8.28 -8.56 3.07
N ASP A 96 8.87 -7.69 2.23
CA ASP A 96 10.31 -7.66 1.89
C ASP A 96 11.19 -6.87 2.88
N ASP A 97 10.64 -6.51 4.04
CA ASP A 97 11.28 -5.70 5.08
C ASP A 97 11.57 -4.23 4.71
N SER A 98 11.06 -3.75 3.57
CA SER A 98 11.13 -2.33 3.25
C SER A 98 10.24 -1.49 4.16
N ILE A 99 10.77 -0.34 4.59
CA ILE A 99 10.09 0.60 5.49
C ILE A 99 9.28 1.61 4.67
N ILE A 100 8.00 1.75 4.98
CA ILE A 100 7.09 2.69 4.29
C ILE A 100 7.36 4.15 4.71
N GLU A 101 7.71 4.38 5.97
CA GLU A 101 7.84 5.72 6.55
C GLU A 101 8.85 6.58 5.78
N LYS A 102 8.42 7.77 5.33
CA LYS A 102 9.16 8.73 4.47
C LYS A 102 9.52 8.25 3.06
N ASN A 103 9.49 6.94 2.81
CA ASN A 103 9.81 6.38 1.51
C ASN A 103 8.58 6.25 0.62
N GLY A 104 7.42 5.90 1.18
CA GLY A 104 6.23 5.54 0.41
C GLY A 104 6.48 4.35 -0.52
N LEU A 105 5.60 4.22 -1.51
CA LEU A 105 5.68 3.27 -2.59
C LEU A 105 5.97 4.03 -3.89
N THR A 106 6.99 3.58 -4.60
CA THR A 106 7.26 4.03 -5.96
C THR A 106 6.42 3.21 -6.93
N PRO A 107 5.67 3.84 -7.86
CA PRO A 107 4.93 3.13 -8.88
C PRO A 107 5.89 2.37 -9.80
N ASP A 108 5.44 1.22 -10.31
CA ASP A 108 6.17 0.48 -11.36
C ASP A 108 6.09 1.23 -12.70
N ILE A 109 4.99 1.95 -12.93
CA ILE A 109 4.76 2.78 -14.10
C ILE A 109 4.31 4.16 -13.62
N GLU A 110 5.21 5.14 -13.72
CA GLU A 110 4.88 6.52 -13.35
C GLU A 110 3.97 7.15 -14.42
N VAL A 111 2.82 7.65 -13.99
CA VAL A 111 1.86 8.39 -14.83
C VAL A 111 1.33 9.54 -13.99
N LYS A 112 1.60 10.77 -14.41
CA LYS A 112 1.16 11.97 -13.70
C LYS A 112 -0.25 12.34 -14.14
N LEU A 113 -1.06 12.80 -13.20
CA LEU A 113 -2.34 13.44 -13.48
C LEU A 113 -2.14 14.96 -13.43
N THR A 114 -2.33 15.65 -14.55
CA THR A 114 -2.14 17.11 -14.62
C THR A 114 -3.43 17.88 -14.40
N GLU A 115 -3.33 19.17 -14.08
CA GLU A 115 -4.52 20.05 -14.02
C GLU A 115 -5.25 20.14 -15.37
N GLU A 116 -4.52 20.09 -16.49
CA GLU A 116 -5.14 20.06 -17.82
C GLU A 116 -5.96 18.79 -18.03
N ASP A 117 -5.46 17.64 -17.60
CA ASP A 117 -6.20 16.37 -17.68
C ASP A 117 -7.51 16.47 -16.88
N ILE A 118 -7.44 17.00 -15.64
CA ILE A 118 -8.62 17.22 -14.80
C ILE A 118 -9.62 18.17 -15.46
N ASN A 119 -9.13 19.29 -16.01
CA ASN A 119 -9.98 20.30 -16.64
C ASN A 119 -10.60 19.83 -17.97
N THR A 120 -10.00 18.82 -18.61
CA THR A 120 -10.47 18.24 -19.87
C THR A 120 -11.13 16.87 -19.71
N ASP A 121 -11.40 16.45 -18.47
CA ASP A 121 -12.01 15.15 -18.12
C ASP A 121 -11.26 13.95 -18.72
N LYS A 122 -9.93 14.01 -18.71
CA LYS A 122 -9.05 12.92 -19.11
C LYS A 122 -8.47 12.23 -17.89
N ASP A 123 -8.36 10.90 -17.96
CA ASP A 123 -7.74 10.08 -16.92
C ASP A 123 -6.62 9.21 -17.52
N PRO A 124 -5.42 9.77 -17.74
CA PRO A 124 -4.29 9.02 -18.28
C PRO A 124 -3.86 7.87 -17.36
N GLN A 125 -4.11 7.96 -16.05
CA GLN A 125 -3.78 6.90 -15.09
C GLN A 125 -4.70 5.69 -15.29
N LEU A 126 -6.02 5.92 -15.42
CA LEU A 126 -6.98 4.87 -15.73
C LEU A 126 -6.74 4.25 -17.12
N ASP A 127 -6.50 5.09 -18.13
CA ASP A 127 -6.20 4.60 -19.49
C ASP A 127 -4.98 3.67 -19.49
N LYS A 128 -3.92 4.06 -18.77
CA LYS A 128 -2.72 3.22 -18.64
C LYS A 128 -2.99 1.96 -17.84
N ALA A 129 -3.79 2.04 -16.78
CA ALA A 129 -4.18 0.86 -16.00
C ALA A 129 -4.96 -0.16 -16.85
N ILE A 130 -5.88 0.30 -17.69
CA ILE A 130 -6.64 -0.56 -18.61
C ILE A 130 -5.70 -1.19 -19.65
N GLU A 131 -4.78 -0.41 -20.21
CA GLU A 131 -3.78 -0.91 -21.18
C GLU A 131 -2.95 -2.05 -20.58
N VAL A 132 -2.38 -1.82 -19.39
CA VAL A 132 -1.52 -2.80 -18.70
C VAL A 132 -2.33 -4.04 -18.27
N LEU A 133 -3.53 -3.84 -17.72
CA LEU A 133 -4.39 -4.96 -17.32
C LEU A 133 -4.76 -5.85 -18.51
N LYS A 134 -5.03 -5.27 -19.69
CA LYS A 134 -5.29 -6.04 -20.90
C LYS A 134 -4.08 -6.85 -21.35
N GLN A 135 -2.85 -6.32 -21.19
CA GLN A 135 -1.63 -7.05 -21.51
C GLN A 135 -1.46 -8.26 -20.58
N GLU A 136 -1.65 -8.08 -19.27
CA GLU A 136 -1.56 -9.16 -18.28
C GLU A 136 -2.62 -10.27 -18.50
N MET A 137 -3.78 -9.93 -19.06
CA MET A 137 -4.85 -10.89 -19.37
C MET A 137 -4.61 -11.69 -20.67
N GLN A 138 -3.67 -11.27 -21.53
CA GLN A 138 -3.37 -11.93 -22.80
C GLN A 138 -2.23 -12.96 -22.68
N VAL A 139 -1.59 -13.03 -21.50
CA VAL A 139 -0.49 -13.97 -21.17
C VAL A 139 -1.04 -15.26 -20.59
#